data_AF-A0A933QT14-F1
#
_entry.id   AF-A0A933QT14-F1
#
_cell.length_a   1.000
_cell.length_b   1.000
_cell.length_c   1.000
_cell.angle_alpha   90.00
_cell.angle_beta   90.00
_cell.angle_gamma   90.00
#
_symmetry.space_group_name_H-M   'P 1'
#
loop_
_entity.id
_entity.type
_entity.pdbx_description
1 polymer ?
#
loop_
_entity_poly.entity_id
_entity_poly.type
_entity_poly.pdbx_seq_one_letter_code
_entity_poly.pdbx_strand_id
1 'polypeptide(L)'
;MSNLLEITGDDIALLNDTDLRTLIGLLCEADFRLAGLPTGGIIWGGHQDASDDGMDVTVRSNVHPPQNSFVPRSVTGFQVKKPDMTPARIKKEMKPRGKLREEIRTLIKDGGALIPLPI
;
A
#
# COMPACT_ATOMS: atom_id res chain seq x y z
N MET A 1 14.07 12.55 26.06
CA MET A 1 15.33 12.37 25.32
C MET A 1 15.01 11.41 24.20
N SER A 2 14.90 11.90 22.97
CA SER A 2 14.64 11.04 21.81
C SER A 2 15.87 10.18 21.57
N ASN A 3 15.70 8.86 21.53
CA ASN A 3 16.80 7.93 21.31
C ASN A 3 17.20 7.97 19.82
N LEU A 4 18.49 7.87 19.48
CA LEU A 4 18.96 7.94 18.08
C LEU A 4 18.33 6.87 17.16
N LEU A 5 17.80 5.80 17.75
CA LEU A 5 17.17 4.66 17.06
C LEU A 5 15.63 4.68 17.14
N GLU A 6 15.04 5.71 17.73
CA GLU A 6 13.59 5.85 17.84
C GLU A 6 13.05 6.56 16.59
N ILE A 7 12.30 5.84 15.76
CA ILE A 7 11.63 6.40 14.59
C ILE A 7 10.33 7.06 15.03
N THR A 8 10.19 8.36 14.75
CA THR A 8 8.99 9.14 15.07
C THR A 8 8.12 9.38 13.83
N GLY A 9 6.90 9.90 14.03
CA GLY A 9 6.05 10.33 12.92
C GLY A 9 6.67 11.45 12.09
N ASP A 10 7.46 12.33 12.72
CA ASP A 10 8.15 13.43 12.03
C ASP A 10 9.21 12.89 11.07
N ASP A 11 9.92 11.81 11.44
CA ASP A 11 10.89 11.15 10.56
C ASP A 11 10.21 10.53 9.33
N ILE A 12 9.02 9.93 9.53
CA ILE A 12 8.23 9.36 8.42
C ILE A 12 7.72 10.47 7.50
N ALA A 13 7.29 11.62 8.07
CA ALA A 13 6.81 12.77 7.29
C ALA A 13 7.89 13.40 6.39
N LEU A 14 9.17 13.16 6.66
CA LEU A 14 10.27 13.62 5.82
C LEU A 14 10.46 12.78 4.54
N LEU A 15 9.97 11.54 4.51
CA LEU A 15 10.09 10.64 3.35
C LEU A 15 9.39 11.22 2.13
N ASN A 16 9.98 11.09 0.93
CA ASN A 16 9.27 11.39 -0.32
C ASN A 16 8.38 10.20 -0.74
N ASP A 17 7.54 10.37 -1.77
CA ASP A 17 6.62 9.30 -2.21
C ASP A 17 7.34 7.98 -2.57
N THR A 18 8.56 8.06 -3.14
CA THR A 18 9.36 6.87 -3.48
C THR A 18 9.87 6.15 -2.25
N ASP A 19 10.42 6.87 -1.29
CA ASP A 19 10.94 6.29 -0.05
C ASP A 19 9.79 5.76 0.82
N LEU A 20 8.65 6.45 0.82
CA LEU A 20 7.46 6.02 1.54
C LEU A 20 6.88 4.74 0.95
N ARG A 21 6.76 4.66 -0.38
CA ARG A 21 6.36 3.42 -1.07
C ARG A 21 7.30 2.27 -0.75
N THR A 22 8.61 2.52 -0.75
CA THR A 22 9.63 1.54 -0.38
C THR A 22 9.43 1.05 1.05
N LEU A 23 9.22 1.97 2.00
CA LEU A 23 8.93 1.63 3.39
C LEU A 23 7.68 0.74 3.52
N ILE A 24 6.57 1.11 2.87
CA ILE A 24 5.33 0.31 2.92
C ILE A 24 5.53 -1.09 2.32
N GLY A 25 6.26 -1.20 1.21
CA GLY A 25 6.62 -2.48 0.61
C GLY A 25 7.40 -3.38 1.56
N LEU A 26 8.47 -2.84 2.16
CA LEU A 26 9.29 -3.54 3.15
C LEU A 26 8.49 -3.96 4.40
N LEU A 27 7.55 -3.13 4.85
CA LEU A 27 6.66 -3.45 5.97
C LEU A 27 5.70 -4.59 5.62
N CYS A 28 5.14 -4.62 4.41
CA CYS A 28 4.32 -5.75 3.94
C CYS A 28 5.13 -7.05 3.93
N GLU A 29 6.37 -7.01 3.45
CA GLU A 29 7.26 -8.17 3.45
C GLU A 29 7.63 -8.61 4.86
N ALA A 30 7.86 -7.68 5.78
CA ALA A 30 8.16 -7.98 7.17
C ALA A 30 6.97 -8.64 7.86
N ASP A 31 5.76 -8.13 7.65
CA ASP A 31 4.51 -8.69 8.18
C ASP A 31 4.30 -10.13 7.68
N PHE A 32 4.48 -10.38 6.38
CA PHE A 32 4.39 -11.73 5.81
C PHE A 32 5.48 -12.67 6.32
N ARG A 33 6.73 -12.20 6.44
CA ARG A 33 7.83 -13.00 7.02
C ARG A 33 7.55 -13.38 8.46
N LEU A 34 7.03 -12.45 9.27
CA LEU A 34 6.64 -12.71 10.66
C LEU A 34 5.52 -13.75 10.76
N ALA A 35 4.61 -13.76 9.78
CA ALA A 35 3.56 -14.76 9.66
C ALA A 35 4.01 -16.10 9.03
N GLY A 36 5.29 -16.23 8.63
CA GLY A 36 5.80 -17.42 7.92
C GLY A 36 5.23 -17.58 6.50
N LEU A 37 4.76 -16.51 5.89
CA LEU A 37 4.15 -16.49 4.56
C LEU A 37 5.17 -16.09 3.48
N PRO A 38 4.98 -16.56 2.23
CA PRO A 38 5.85 -16.19 1.12
C PRO A 38 5.66 -14.71 0.74
N THR A 39 6.76 -13.99 0.55
CA THR A 39 6.74 -12.58 0.13
C THR A 39 6.74 -12.39 -1.39
N GLY A 40 6.87 -13.47 -2.17
CA GLY A 40 7.03 -13.39 -3.63
C GLY A 40 5.84 -12.80 -4.40
N GLY A 41 4.68 -12.67 -3.77
CA GLY A 41 3.51 -11.97 -4.33
C GLY A 41 3.36 -10.53 -3.86
N ILE A 42 4.34 -9.99 -3.15
CA ILE A 42 4.41 -8.58 -2.75
C ILE A 42 5.24 -7.86 -3.82
N ILE A 43 4.62 -6.90 -4.50
CA ILE A 43 5.20 -6.15 -5.60
C ILE A 43 5.16 -4.67 -5.22
N TRP A 44 6.33 -4.05 -5.20
CA TRP A 44 6.53 -2.62 -4.97
C TRP A 44 7.83 -2.19 -5.67
N GLY A 45 7.91 -0.91 -6.02
CA GLY A 45 9.02 -0.37 -6.81
C GLY A 45 8.75 -0.39 -8.31
N GLY A 46 9.45 0.49 -9.05
CA GLY A 46 9.21 0.78 -10.47
C GLY A 46 9.20 2.29 -10.75
N HIS A 47 9.46 2.68 -12.00
CA HIS A 47 9.34 4.07 -12.47
C HIS A 47 7.87 4.48 -12.51
N GLN A 48 7.52 5.59 -11.85
CA GLN A 48 6.17 6.20 -11.78
C GLN A 48 5.56 6.58 -13.14
N ASP A 49 6.30 6.42 -14.23
CA ASP A 49 5.89 6.72 -15.61
C ASP A 49 5.48 5.48 -16.42
N ALA A 50 5.61 4.26 -15.86
CA ALA A 50 4.73 3.18 -16.30
C ALA A 50 3.30 3.65 -16.03
N SER A 51 2.34 3.27 -16.85
CA SER A 51 0.93 3.65 -16.66
C SER A 51 0.41 2.99 -15.40
N ASP A 52 0.86 3.47 -14.23
CA ASP A 52 0.69 2.78 -12.98
C ASP A 52 -0.78 2.95 -12.64
N ASP A 53 -1.41 1.81 -12.56
CA ASP A 53 -2.85 1.67 -12.53
C ASP A 53 -3.48 2.21 -11.22
N GLY A 54 -2.67 2.86 -10.39
CA GLY A 54 -3.03 3.58 -9.17
C GLY A 54 -2.67 2.84 -7.88
N MET A 55 -1.85 1.79 -7.95
CA MET A 55 -1.40 1.00 -6.79
C MET A 55 0.12 1.07 -6.65
N ASP A 56 0.59 1.56 -5.51
CA ASP A 56 2.03 1.72 -5.23
C ASP A 56 2.66 0.44 -4.68
N VAL A 57 1.88 -0.35 -3.94
CA VAL A 57 2.25 -1.66 -3.42
C VAL A 57 1.09 -2.63 -3.62
N THR A 58 1.36 -3.81 -4.17
CA THR A 58 0.37 -4.87 -4.35
C THR A 58 0.80 -6.12 -3.62
N VAL A 59 -0.10 -6.70 -2.83
CA VAL A 59 0.05 -8.00 -2.19
C VAL A 59 -0.91 -8.97 -2.84
N ARG A 60 -0.39 -10.10 -3.32
CA ARG A 60 -1.16 -11.25 -3.78
C ARG A 60 -0.63 -12.51 -3.13
N SER A 61 -1.51 -13.22 -2.45
CA SER A 61 -1.19 -14.44 -1.72
C SER A 61 -2.29 -15.48 -1.95
N ASN A 62 -1.90 -16.74 -2.00
CA ASN A 62 -2.86 -17.85 -2.01
C ASN A 62 -3.33 -18.22 -0.59
N VAL A 63 -2.71 -17.62 0.43
CA VAL A 63 -3.01 -17.84 1.85
C VAL A 63 -3.52 -16.54 2.45
N HIS A 64 -4.61 -16.62 3.21
CA HIS A 64 -5.10 -15.47 3.96
C HIS A 64 -4.10 -15.09 5.05
N PRO A 65 -3.75 -13.79 5.17
CA PRO A 65 -2.94 -13.32 6.27
C PRO A 65 -3.63 -13.62 7.62
N PRO A 66 -2.87 -13.87 8.70
CA PRO A 66 -3.43 -14.12 10.02
C PRO A 66 -4.14 -12.86 10.55
N GLN A 67 -5.00 -13.03 11.56
CA GLN A 67 -5.82 -11.93 12.08
C GLN A 67 -5.00 -10.75 12.65
N ASN A 68 -3.76 -10.99 13.06
CA ASN A 68 -2.83 -9.97 13.57
C ASN A 68 -1.93 -9.34 12.48
N SER A 69 -2.14 -9.69 11.20
CA SER A 69 -1.43 -9.09 10.07
C SER A 69 -1.91 -7.68 9.80
N PHE A 70 -0.98 -6.80 9.43
CA PHE A 70 -1.30 -5.45 8.96
C PHE A 70 -1.85 -5.45 7.54
N VAL A 71 -1.64 -6.52 6.77
CA VAL A 71 -2.23 -6.73 5.46
C VAL A 71 -3.60 -7.44 5.63
N PRO A 72 -4.73 -6.75 5.38
CA PRO A 72 -6.05 -7.25 5.79
C PRO A 72 -6.60 -8.39 4.92
N ARG A 73 -6.10 -8.54 3.69
CA ARG A 73 -6.58 -9.54 2.72
C ARG A 73 -5.43 -10.14 1.93
N SER A 74 -5.63 -11.37 1.46
CA SER A 74 -4.70 -12.09 0.58
C SER A 74 -4.44 -11.35 -0.72
N VAL A 75 -5.39 -10.54 -1.18
CA VAL A 75 -5.24 -9.59 -2.28
C VAL A 75 -5.44 -8.19 -1.71
N THR A 76 -4.37 -7.39 -1.61
CA THR A 76 -4.42 -6.02 -1.07
C THR A 76 -3.61 -5.08 -1.95
N GLY A 77 -4.18 -3.94 -2.32
CA GLY A 77 -3.46 -2.82 -2.93
C GLY A 77 -3.31 -1.67 -1.95
N PHE A 78 -2.13 -1.07 -1.87
CA PHE A 78 -1.86 0.16 -1.13
C PHE A 78 -1.63 1.30 -2.11
N GLN A 79 -2.23 2.45 -1.80
CA GLN A 79 -2.02 3.69 -2.52
C GLN A 79 -1.39 4.69 -1.57
N VAL A 80 -0.14 5.03 -1.81
CA VAL A 80 0.73 5.81 -0.92
C VAL A 80 0.81 7.24 -1.44
N LYS A 81 0.44 8.22 -0.60
CA LYS A 81 0.63 9.64 -0.92
C LYS A 81 1.07 10.44 0.30
N LYS A 82 2.13 11.22 0.11
CA LYS A 82 2.59 12.24 1.06
C LYS A 82 1.66 13.46 1.19
N PRO A 83 1.03 14.02 0.14
CA PRO A 83 0.09 15.11 0.36
C PRO A 83 -1.20 14.59 0.99
N ASP A 84 -1.75 15.36 1.92
CA ASP A 84 -3.01 15.05 2.61
C ASP A 84 -4.14 14.73 1.59
N MET A 85 -4.57 13.46 1.59
CA MET A 85 -5.58 12.91 0.68
C MET A 85 -6.95 12.96 1.35
N THR A 86 -7.60 14.12 1.25
CA THR A 86 -8.99 14.26 1.71
C THR A 86 -9.90 13.20 1.05
N PRO A 87 -10.99 12.78 1.72
CA PRO A 87 -11.90 11.78 1.17
C PRO A 87 -12.42 12.10 -0.24
N ALA A 88 -12.56 13.38 -0.57
CA ALA A 88 -12.96 13.83 -1.91
C ALA A 88 -11.87 13.55 -2.97
N ARG A 89 -10.60 13.73 -2.63
CA ARG A 89 -9.46 13.42 -3.50
C ARG A 89 -9.32 11.91 -3.70
N ILE A 90 -9.44 11.12 -2.63
CA ILE A 90 -9.46 9.64 -2.72
C ILE A 90 -10.53 9.19 -3.72
N LYS A 91 -11.77 9.67 -3.58
CA LYS A 91 -12.87 9.30 -4.49
C LYS A 91 -12.58 9.67 -5.95
N LYS A 92 -12.03 10.86 -6.21
CA LYS A 92 -11.65 11.29 -7.56
C LYS A 92 -10.55 10.40 -8.15
N GLU A 93 -9.62 9.97 -7.31
CA GLU A 93 -8.50 9.14 -7.75
C GLU A 93 -8.93 7.70 -8.03
N MET A 94 -9.79 7.12 -7.18
CA MET A 94 -10.38 5.81 -7.40
C MET A 94 -11.28 5.79 -8.64
N LYS A 95 -11.99 6.89 -8.90
CA LYS A 95 -12.98 7.02 -9.98
C LYS A 95 -12.70 8.21 -10.90
N PRO A 96 -11.60 8.19 -11.68
CA PRO A 96 -11.35 9.26 -12.63
C PRO A 96 -12.51 9.33 -13.63
N ARG A 97 -13.08 10.53 -13.82
CA ARG A 97 -14.25 10.76 -14.69
C ARG A 97 -15.49 9.93 -14.31
N GLY A 98 -15.62 9.57 -13.03
CA GLY A 98 -16.77 8.83 -12.50
C GLY A 98 -16.75 7.32 -12.73
N LYS A 99 -15.73 6.78 -13.41
CA LYS A 99 -15.55 5.34 -13.63
C LYS A 99 -14.45 4.81 -12.73
N LEU A 100 -14.72 3.71 -12.03
CA LEU A 100 -13.72 3.04 -11.20
C LEU A 100 -12.59 2.50 -12.07
N ARG A 101 -11.34 2.70 -11.61
CA ARG A 101 -10.14 2.08 -12.22
C ARG A 101 -10.29 0.56 -12.27
N GLU A 102 -9.75 -0.06 -13.32
CA GLU A 102 -9.96 -1.49 -13.55
C GLU A 102 -9.27 -2.35 -12.49
N GLU A 103 -8.19 -1.87 -11.91
CA GLU A 103 -7.42 -2.57 -10.88
C GLU A 103 -8.19 -2.60 -9.57
N ILE A 104 -8.87 -1.51 -9.22
CA ILE A 104 -9.78 -1.51 -8.08
C ILE A 104 -10.97 -2.44 -8.35
N ARG A 105 -11.46 -2.50 -9.60
CA ARG A 105 -12.52 -3.46 -9.96
C ARG A 105 -12.03 -4.90 -9.84
N THR A 106 -10.79 -5.17 -10.25
CA THR A 106 -10.14 -6.47 -10.13
C THR A 106 -9.94 -6.85 -8.66
N LEU A 107 -9.46 -5.93 -7.83
CA LEU A 107 -9.38 -6.12 -6.37
C LEU A 107 -10.74 -6.50 -5.78
N ILE A 108 -11.82 -5.80 -6.16
CA ILE A 108 -13.18 -6.11 -5.68
C ILE A 108 -13.63 -7.50 -6.14
N LYS A 109 -13.38 -7.87 -7.40
CA LYS A 109 -13.72 -9.21 -7.94
C LYS A 109 -12.96 -10.32 -7.19
N ASP A 110 -11.71 -10.05 -6.82
CA ASP A 110 -10.85 -10.98 -6.09
C ASP A 110 -11.16 -11.03 -4.57
N GLY A 111 -12.16 -10.27 -4.09
CA GLY A 111 -12.48 -10.17 -2.66
C GLY A 111 -11.38 -9.47 -1.84
N GLY A 112 -10.57 -8.66 -2.51
CA GLY A 112 -9.42 -7.96 -1.96
C GLY A 112 -9.75 -6.66 -1.23
N ALA A 113 -8.70 -5.96 -0.82
CA ALA A 113 -8.77 -4.68 -0.13
C ALA A 113 -7.97 -3.60 -0.88
N LEU A 114 -8.45 -2.35 -0.80
CA LEU A 114 -7.68 -1.16 -1.16
C LEU A 114 -7.45 -0.33 0.10
N ILE A 115 -6.20 -0.02 0.39
CA ILE A 115 -5.79 0.81 1.52
C ILE A 115 -5.16 2.10 1.00
N PRO A 116 -5.90 3.23 1.00
CA PRO A 116 -5.31 4.54 0.77
C PRO A 116 -4.55 4.98 2.03
N LEU A 117 -3.27 5.32 1.88
CA LEU A 117 -2.38 5.79 2.94
C LEU A 117 -2.00 7.26 2.70
N PRO A 118 -2.81 8.22 3.21
CA PRO A 118 -2.36 9.60 3.40
C PRO A 118 -1.38 9.63 4.57
N ILE A 119 -0.16 10.14 4.33
CA ILE A 119 0.86 10.32 5.37
C ILE A 119 1.34 11.76 5.38
#